data_AF-A0A1Q8SUJ8-F1
#
_entry.id   AF-A0A1Q8SUJ8-F1
#
_cell.length_a   1.000
_cell.length_b   1.000
_cell.length_c   1.000
_cell.angle_alpha   90.00
_cell.angle_beta   90.00
_cell.angle_gamma   90.00
#
_symmetry.space_group_name_H-M   'P 1'
#
loop_
_entity.id
_entity.type
_entity.pdbx_description
1 polymer ?
#
loop_
_entity_poly.entity_id
_entity_poly.type
_entity_poly.pdbx_seq_one_letter_code
_entity_poly.pdbx_strand_id
1 'polypeptide(L)'
;MAAATHAVTAEKQRHLSVVQPDGRAGFGALRAELHARTEDKDLAELWADLKLAERKAVAGSAGMEAKDALRSIESLGKHDRDAIRAAIGRMSRYAQRLRQQLETSAQPSCQMARNARQALLEDDRQAALHWLNLIEQGAQ
;
A
#
# COMPACT_ATOMS: atom_id res chain seq x y z
N MET A 1 31.46 43.96 69.17
CA MET A 1 30.40 42.92 69.10
C MET A 1 29.58 43.26 67.86
N ALA A 2 29.98 42.77 66.67
CA ALA A 2 29.39 41.62 65.96
C ALA A 2 27.88 41.84 65.67
N ALA A 3 27.35 41.76 64.45
CA ALA A 3 27.80 41.12 63.23
C ALA A 3 27.19 41.84 62.00
N ALA A 4 27.98 41.96 60.92
CA ALA A 4 27.49 42.36 59.61
C ALA A 4 26.71 41.19 58.99
N THR A 5 25.43 41.38 58.76
CA THR A 5 24.58 40.48 57.99
C THR A 5 24.97 40.60 56.51
N HIS A 6 25.74 39.63 56.03
CA HIS A 6 26.03 39.49 54.61
C HIS A 6 24.76 39.13 53.83
N ALA A 7 24.50 39.92 52.79
CA ALA A 7 23.47 39.68 51.80
C ALA A 7 23.73 38.35 51.09
N VAL A 8 22.73 37.46 51.09
CA VAL A 8 22.71 36.30 50.21
C VAL A 8 21.97 36.72 48.94
N THR A 9 22.72 37.19 47.96
CA THR A 9 22.31 37.19 46.55
C THR A 9 22.05 35.74 46.14
N ALA A 10 20.79 35.36 46.09
CA ALA A 10 20.36 34.10 45.49
C ALA A 10 20.61 34.17 43.98
N GLU A 11 21.81 33.78 43.55
CA GLU A 11 22.08 33.44 42.18
C GLU A 11 21.18 32.26 41.81
N LYS A 12 20.15 32.58 41.01
CA LYS A 12 19.27 31.64 40.34
C LYS A 12 20.11 30.84 39.34
N GLN A 13 20.86 29.86 39.83
CA GLN A 13 21.50 28.85 39.02
C GLN A 13 20.38 28.18 38.21
N ARG A 14 20.29 28.55 36.94
CA ARG A 14 19.52 27.80 35.95
C ARG A 14 20.21 26.44 35.85
N HIS A 15 19.74 25.49 36.65
CA HIS A 15 20.05 24.09 36.46
C HIS A 15 19.47 23.71 35.11
N LEU A 16 20.27 23.88 34.05
CA LEU A 16 20.09 23.15 32.81
C LEU A 16 20.28 21.69 33.23
N SER A 17 19.17 21.03 33.57
CA SER A 17 19.13 19.59 33.72
C SER A 17 19.67 19.04 32.41
N VAL A 18 20.90 18.55 32.43
CA VAL A 18 21.42 17.67 31.40
C VAL A 18 20.40 16.53 31.36
N VAL A 19 19.54 16.57 30.35
CA VAL A 19 18.67 15.46 30.03
C VAL A 19 19.62 14.32 29.72
N GLN A 20 19.74 13.41 30.68
CA GLN A 20 20.49 12.18 30.51
C GLN A 20 19.96 11.56 29.22
N PRO A 21 20.81 11.29 28.21
CA PRO A 21 20.34 10.72 26.96
C PRO A 21 19.67 9.41 27.31
N ASP A 22 18.33 9.43 27.26
CA ASP A 22 17.51 8.27 27.56
C ASP A 22 18.03 7.15 26.66
N GLY A 23 18.35 5.97 27.20
CA GLY A 23 18.88 4.83 26.44
C GLY A 23 17.97 4.38 25.28
N ARG A 24 16.80 5.03 25.14
CA ARG A 24 15.86 5.01 24.01
C ARG A 24 16.44 5.61 22.72
N ALA A 25 17.51 6.41 22.79
CA ALA A 25 18.23 6.98 21.64
C ALA A 25 18.95 5.87 20.84
N GLY A 26 18.18 5.15 20.03
CA GLY A 26 18.68 4.01 19.24
C GLY A 26 17.61 2.96 18.94
N PHE A 27 16.57 2.88 19.77
CA PHE A 27 15.47 1.92 19.56
C PHE A 27 14.70 2.19 18.27
N GLY A 28 14.55 3.46 17.88
CA GLY A 28 13.93 3.82 16.59
C GLY A 28 14.76 3.31 15.39
N ALA A 29 16.08 3.45 15.46
CA ALA A 29 17.00 2.98 14.43
C ALA A 29 17.04 1.45 14.36
N LEU A 30 17.14 0.77 15.50
CA LEU A 30 17.11 -0.69 15.58
C LEU A 30 15.77 -1.25 15.07
N ARG A 31 14.66 -0.61 15.44
CA ARG A 31 13.33 -0.99 14.92
C ARG A 31 13.26 -0.83 13.41
N ALA A 32 13.73 0.30 12.86
CA ALA A 32 13.75 0.52 11.42
C ALA A 32 14.64 -0.50 10.69
N GLU A 33 15.79 -0.86 11.26
CA GLU A 33 16.67 -1.89 10.72
C GLU A 33 15.99 -3.27 10.71
N LEU A 34 15.36 -3.66 11.82
CA LEU A 34 14.63 -4.93 11.89
C LEU A 34 13.48 -4.99 10.88
N HIS A 35 12.70 -3.91 10.75
CA HIS A 35 11.65 -3.84 9.73
C HIS A 35 12.23 -3.98 8.32
N ALA A 36 13.32 -3.29 8.00
CA ALA A 36 13.97 -3.40 6.69
C ALA A 36 14.46 -4.84 6.40
N ARG A 37 14.99 -5.56 7.41
CA ARG A 37 15.41 -6.96 7.26
C ARG A 37 14.23 -7.90 7.01
N THR A 38 13.10 -7.68 7.68
CA THR A 38 11.87 -8.46 7.46
C THR A 38 11.31 -8.17 6.07
N GLU A 39 11.21 -6.89 5.68
CA GLU A 39 10.72 -6.48 4.36
C GLU A 39 11.56 -7.06 3.20
N ASP A 40 12.88 -7.15 3.38
CA ASP A 40 13.77 -7.78 2.39
C ASP A 40 13.56 -9.31 2.31
N LYS A 41 13.26 -9.97 3.43
CA LYS A 41 12.92 -11.41 3.45
C LYS A 41 11.59 -11.67 2.77
N ASP A 42 10.55 -10.91 3.12
CA ASP A 42 9.23 -11.03 2.52
C ASP A 42 9.29 -10.80 1.01
N LEU A 43 10.11 -9.83 0.57
CA LEU A 43 10.35 -9.58 -0.85
C LEU A 43 11.04 -10.77 -1.54
N ALA A 44 12.04 -11.37 -0.88
CA ALA A 44 12.75 -12.52 -1.42
C ALA A 44 11.85 -13.75 -1.56
N GLU A 45 11.01 -14.03 -0.56
CA GLU A 45 10.00 -15.10 -0.60
C GLU A 45 8.99 -14.86 -1.73
N LEU A 46 8.40 -13.67 -1.79
CA LEU A 46 7.46 -13.31 -2.86
C LEU A 46 8.12 -13.49 -4.24
N TRP A 47 9.35 -13.01 -4.40
CA TRP A 47 10.05 -13.13 -5.68
C TRP A 47 10.35 -14.58 -6.04
N ALA A 48 10.70 -15.41 -5.07
CA ALA A 48 10.91 -16.84 -5.28
C ALA A 48 9.66 -17.52 -5.83
N ASP A 49 8.48 -17.13 -5.32
CA ASP A 49 7.18 -17.69 -5.72
C ASP A 49 6.70 -17.22 -7.10
N LEU A 50 7.15 -16.04 -7.57
CA LEU A 50 6.79 -15.53 -8.89
C LEU A 50 7.38 -16.38 -10.01
N LYS A 51 6.55 -16.69 -11.01
CA LYS A 51 6.99 -17.30 -12.28
C LYS A 51 7.88 -16.34 -13.04
N LEU A 52 8.73 -16.86 -13.92
CA LEU A 52 9.67 -16.05 -14.69
C LEU A 52 9.00 -14.92 -15.49
N ALA A 53 7.83 -15.18 -16.09
CA ALA A 53 7.09 -14.17 -16.84
C ALA A 53 6.63 -13.00 -15.92
N GLU A 54 6.20 -13.32 -14.70
CA GLU A 54 5.78 -12.34 -13.70
C GLU A 54 6.98 -11.54 -13.20
N ARG A 55 8.11 -12.20 -12.92
CA ARG A 55 9.36 -11.51 -12.57
C ARG A 55 9.81 -10.53 -13.65
N LYS A 56 9.71 -10.91 -14.94
CA LYS A 56 10.01 -10.03 -16.07
C LYS A 56 9.06 -8.83 -16.13
N ALA A 57 7.78 -9.04 -15.90
CA ALA A 57 6.80 -7.95 -15.85
C ALA A 57 7.08 -6.97 -14.71
N VAL A 58 7.40 -7.49 -13.52
CA VAL A 58 7.77 -6.67 -12.36
C VAL A 58 9.08 -5.91 -12.61
N ALA A 59 10.12 -6.59 -13.12
CA ALA A 59 11.40 -5.96 -13.47
C ALA A 59 11.21 -4.84 -14.50
N GLY A 60 10.44 -5.07 -15.56
CA GLY A 60 10.11 -4.04 -16.55
C GLY A 60 9.36 -2.85 -15.94
N SER A 61 8.39 -3.11 -15.05
CA SER A 61 7.66 -2.06 -14.32
C SER A 61 8.55 -1.28 -13.33
N ALA A 62 9.63 -1.90 -12.85
CA ALA A 62 10.66 -1.28 -12.03
C ALA A 62 11.72 -0.51 -12.85
N GLY A 63 11.64 -0.54 -14.19
CA GLY A 63 12.63 0.10 -15.07
C GLY A 63 13.95 -0.67 -15.17
N MET A 64 13.93 -1.96 -14.84
CA MET A 64 15.09 -2.86 -14.88
C MET A 64 15.15 -3.65 -16.19
N GLU A 65 16.29 -4.31 -16.44
CA GLU A 65 16.43 -5.15 -17.62
C GLU A 65 15.77 -6.52 -17.43
N ALA A 66 15.36 -7.15 -18.54
CA ALA A 66 14.75 -8.49 -18.51
C ALA A 66 15.67 -9.57 -17.93
N LYS A 67 17.00 -9.37 -17.98
CA LYS A 67 17.99 -10.27 -17.38
C LYS A 67 17.97 -10.23 -15.85
N ASP A 68 17.59 -9.10 -15.26
CA ASP A 68 17.52 -8.96 -13.79
C ASP A 68 16.39 -9.82 -13.20
N ALA A 69 15.38 -10.17 -13.98
CA ALA A 69 14.33 -11.11 -13.59
C ALA A 69 14.84 -12.53 -13.29
N LEU A 70 16.04 -12.89 -13.77
CA LEU A 70 16.68 -14.19 -13.55
C LEU A 70 17.50 -14.23 -12.25
N ARG A 71 17.79 -13.06 -11.67
CA ARG A 71 18.63 -12.94 -10.47
C ARG A 71 17.79 -13.20 -9.21
N SER A 72 18.46 -13.66 -8.15
CA SER A 72 17.86 -13.68 -6.82
C SER A 72 17.74 -12.25 -6.28
N ILE A 73 16.68 -11.96 -5.51
CA ILE A 73 16.48 -10.64 -4.88
C ILE A 73 17.65 -10.24 -4.00
N GLU A 74 18.21 -11.19 -3.26
CA GLU A 74 19.33 -10.96 -2.35
C GLU A 74 20.59 -10.46 -3.07
N SER A 75 20.76 -10.83 -4.35
CA SER A 75 21.87 -10.39 -5.19
C SER A 75 21.69 -8.99 -5.81
N LEU A 76 20.51 -8.39 -5.66
CA LEU A 76 20.20 -7.07 -6.18
C LEU A 76 20.61 -5.98 -5.17
N GLY A 77 20.95 -4.79 -5.67
CA GLY A 77 21.23 -3.64 -4.82
C GLY A 77 19.99 -3.19 -4.07
N LYS A 78 20.17 -2.47 -2.96
CA LYS A 78 19.05 -1.89 -2.18
C LYS A 78 18.10 -1.08 -3.06
N HIS A 79 18.67 -0.23 -3.92
CA HIS A 79 17.90 0.61 -4.86
C HIS A 79 16.98 -0.23 -5.76
N ASP A 80 17.48 -1.34 -6.29
CA ASP A 80 16.72 -2.22 -7.17
C ASP A 80 15.60 -2.95 -6.42
N ARG A 81 15.88 -3.41 -5.19
CA ARG A 81 14.86 -4.00 -4.31
C ARG A 81 13.76 -2.98 -3.97
N ASP A 82 14.14 -1.74 -3.69
CA ASP A 82 13.21 -0.64 -3.44
C ASP A 82 12.35 -0.33 -4.69
N ALA A 83 12.95 -0.34 -5.88
CA ALA A 83 12.25 -0.16 -7.15
C ALA A 83 11.25 -1.28 -7.44
N ILE A 84 11.61 -2.54 -7.16
CA ILE A 84 10.73 -3.70 -7.25
C ILE A 84 9.56 -3.56 -6.27
N ARG A 85 9.80 -3.23 -5.00
CA ARG A 85 8.71 -2.98 -4.01
C ARG A 85 7.77 -1.89 -4.49
N ALA A 86 8.30 -0.79 -5.03
CA ALA A 86 7.50 0.29 -5.58
C ALA A 86 6.67 -0.16 -6.80
N ALA A 87 7.24 -0.97 -7.70
CA ALA A 87 6.55 -1.53 -8.86
C ALA A 87 5.40 -2.45 -8.45
N ILE A 88 5.65 -3.40 -7.55
CA ILE A 88 4.62 -4.29 -7.00
C ILE A 88 3.50 -3.46 -6.35
N GLY A 89 3.85 -2.46 -5.53
CA GLY A 89 2.87 -1.58 -4.90
C GLY A 89 2.00 -0.82 -5.91
N ARG A 90 2.58 -0.31 -7.02
CA ARG A 90 1.81 0.33 -8.11
C ARG A 90 0.88 -0.67 -8.80
N MET A 91 1.38 -1.85 -9.12
CA MET A 91 0.60 -2.90 -9.80
C MET A 91 -0.57 -3.38 -8.94
N SER A 92 -0.35 -3.59 -7.64
CA SER A 92 -1.41 -3.98 -6.70
C SER A 92 -2.49 -2.89 -6.58
N ARG A 93 -2.11 -1.62 -6.47
CA ARG A 93 -3.07 -0.50 -6.45
C ARG A 93 -3.85 -0.38 -7.76
N TYR A 94 -3.18 -0.59 -8.89
CA TYR A 94 -3.84 -0.60 -10.19
C TYR A 94 -4.86 -1.75 -10.28
N ALA A 95 -4.48 -2.97 -9.90
CA ALA A 95 -5.38 -4.12 -9.89
C ALA A 95 -6.59 -3.92 -8.97
N GLN A 96 -6.38 -3.34 -7.77
CA GLN A 96 -7.47 -2.98 -6.86
C GLN A 96 -8.41 -1.96 -7.47
N ARG A 97 -7.88 -0.89 -8.08
CA ARG A 97 -8.69 0.14 -8.74
C ARG A 97 -9.47 -0.45 -9.91
N LEU A 98 -8.82 -1.28 -10.73
CA LEU A 98 -9.47 -1.95 -11.85
C LEU A 98 -10.62 -2.84 -11.36
N ARG A 99 -10.38 -3.63 -10.32
CA ARG A 99 -11.41 -4.46 -9.69
C ARG A 99 -12.58 -3.61 -9.18
N GLN A 100 -12.30 -2.53 -8.45
CA GLN A 100 -13.33 -1.60 -7.98
C GLN A 100 -14.11 -0.98 -9.14
N GLN A 101 -13.44 -0.61 -10.23
CA GLN A 101 -14.09 -0.09 -11.42
C GLN A 101 -14.96 -1.14 -12.08
N LEU A 102 -14.53 -2.39 -12.19
CA LEU A 102 -15.34 -3.48 -12.75
C LEU A 102 -16.54 -3.84 -11.85
N GLU A 103 -16.39 -3.76 -10.53
CA GLU A 103 -17.48 -4.00 -9.58
C GLU A 103 -18.47 -2.82 -9.53
N THR A 104 -17.98 -1.58 -9.62
CA THR A 104 -18.80 -0.35 -9.63
C THR A 104 -19.44 -0.10 -10.99
N SER A 105 -18.77 -0.48 -12.07
CA SER A 105 -19.35 -0.66 -13.39
C SER A 105 -20.15 -1.96 -13.37
N ALA A 106 -21.12 -2.08 -12.46
CA ALA A 106 -22.22 -3.01 -12.59
C ALA A 106 -22.72 -2.83 -14.02
N GLN A 107 -22.45 -3.83 -14.87
CA GLN A 107 -22.62 -3.67 -16.30
C GLN A 107 -24.06 -3.17 -16.53
N PRO A 108 -24.29 -2.19 -17.43
CA PRO A 108 -25.63 -1.70 -17.70
C PRO A 108 -26.62 -2.85 -17.95
N SER A 109 -26.15 -3.94 -18.56
CA SER A 109 -26.84 -5.22 -18.71
C SER A 109 -27.26 -5.88 -17.40
N CYS A 110 -26.41 -5.92 -16.36
CA CYS A 110 -26.75 -6.44 -15.04
C CYS A 110 -27.80 -5.58 -14.31
N GLN A 111 -27.72 -4.25 -14.45
CA GLN A 111 -28.72 -3.32 -13.90
C GLN A 111 -30.08 -3.51 -14.60
N MET A 112 -30.08 -3.59 -15.94
CA MET A 112 -31.28 -3.86 -16.74
C MET A 112 -31.88 -5.24 -16.42
N ALA A 113 -31.04 -6.27 -16.25
CA ALA A 113 -31.50 -7.61 -15.88
C ALA A 113 -32.10 -7.63 -14.47
N ARG A 114 -31.58 -6.83 -13.54
CA ARG A 114 -32.20 -6.63 -12.22
C ARG A 114 -33.56 -5.94 -12.33
N ASN A 115 -33.67 -4.87 -13.12
CA ASN A 115 -34.92 -4.15 -13.35
C ASN A 115 -35.98 -5.05 -14.01
N ALA A 116 -35.59 -5.90 -14.98
CA ALA A 116 -36.47 -6.88 -15.60
C ALA A 116 -37.01 -7.89 -14.57
N ARG A 117 -36.14 -8.42 -13.70
CA ARG A 117 -36.55 -9.35 -12.62
C ARG A 117 -37.47 -8.68 -11.60
N GLN A 118 -37.20 -7.42 -11.25
CA GLN A 118 -38.04 -6.65 -10.34
C GLN A 118 -39.44 -6.43 -10.93
N ALA A 119 -39.53 -6.02 -12.20
CA ALA A 119 -40.80 -5.86 -12.90
C ALA A 119 -41.61 -7.16 -12.97
N LEU A 120 -40.95 -8.32 -13.13
CA LEU A 120 -41.62 -9.63 -13.04
C LEU A 120 -42.15 -9.95 -11.65
N LEU A 121 -41.48 -9.51 -10.57
CA LEU A 121 -41.97 -9.68 -9.19
C LEU A 121 -43.16 -8.78 -8.87
N GLU A 122 -43.25 -7.62 -9.54
CA GLU A 122 -44.33 -6.64 -9.41
C GLU A 122 -45.51 -6.94 -10.37
N ASP A 123 -45.46 -8.06 -11.11
CA ASP A 123 -46.40 -8.46 -12.16
C ASP A 123 -46.55 -7.42 -13.30
N ASP A 124 -45.59 -6.50 -13.44
CA ASP A 124 -45.50 -5.57 -14.56
C ASP A 124 -44.77 -6.20 -15.74
N ARG A 125 -45.55 -6.96 -16.51
CA ARG A 125 -45.06 -7.67 -17.69
C ARG A 125 -44.57 -6.75 -18.80
N GLN A 126 -45.12 -5.53 -18.92
CA GLN A 126 -44.72 -4.56 -19.95
C GLN A 126 -43.34 -3.98 -19.64
N ALA A 127 -43.10 -3.56 -18.41
CA ALA A 127 -41.79 -3.09 -17.98
C ALA A 127 -40.73 -4.20 -18.07
N ALA A 128 -41.07 -5.44 -17.71
CA ALA A 128 -40.15 -6.57 -17.84
C ALA A 128 -39.69 -6.81 -19.30
N LEU A 129 -40.63 -6.80 -20.25
CA LEU A 129 -40.31 -6.96 -21.68
C LEU A 129 -39.50 -5.79 -22.24
N HIS A 130 -39.78 -4.57 -21.78
CA HIS A 130 -39.01 -3.38 -22.17
C HIS A 130 -37.53 -3.52 -21.80
N TRP A 131 -37.24 -3.91 -20.55
CA TRP A 131 -35.86 -4.11 -20.10
C TRP A 131 -35.16 -5.27 -20.82
N LEU A 132 -35.87 -6.36 -21.11
CA LEU A 132 -35.32 -7.48 -21.89
C LEU A 132 -34.96 -7.07 -23.32
N ASN A 133 -35.84 -6.32 -23.99
CA ASN A 133 -35.60 -5.84 -25.35
C ASN A 133 -34.37 -4.90 -25.42
N LEU A 134 -34.19 -4.01 -24.43
CA LEU A 134 -32.98 -3.18 -24.33
C LEU A 134 -31.69 -4.01 -24.17
N ILE A 135 -31.74 -5.13 -23.43
CA ILE A 135 -30.61 -6.04 -23.29
C ILE A 135 -30.30 -6.75 -24.62
N GLU A 136 -31.34 -7.21 -25.32
CA GLU A 136 -31.19 -7.90 -26.62
C GLU A 136 -30.63 -6.98 -27.71
N GLN A 137 -31.03 -5.70 -27.72
CA GLN A 137 -30.52 -4.71 -28.68
C GLN A 137 -29.08 -4.27 -28.38
N GLY A 138 -28.67 -4.23 -27.11
CA GLY A 138 -27.31 -3.85 -26.71
C GLY A 138 -26.26 -4.96 -26.81
N ALA A 139 -26.65 -6.19 -27.17
CA ALA A 139 -25.77 -7.35 -27.30
C ALA A 139 -25.27 -7.59 -28.75
N GLN A 140 -25.66 -6.75 -29.71
CA GLN A 140 -25.19 -6.74 -31.10
C GLN A 140 -24.05 -5.75 -31.30
#